data_AF-K7G3R4-F1
#
_entry.id   AF-K7G3R4-F1
#
_cell.length_a   1.000
_cell.length_b   1.000
_cell.length_c   1.000
_cell.angle_alpha   90.00
_cell.angle_beta   90.00
_cell.angle_gamma   90.00
#
_symmetry.space_group_name_H-M   'P 1'
#
loop_
_entity.id
_entity.type
_entity.pdbx_description
1 polymer ?
#
loop_
_entity_poly.entity_id
_entity_poly.type
_entity_poly.pdbx_seq_one_letter_code
_entity_poly.pdbx_strand_id
1 'polypeptide(L)'
;HRGQESGGIVTSDGDSAQTFKVHKGMGLINHVFSEDNLKKLYVSNLGIGHTRYSTSGISELENCQPFVVETLHGKIAVAHNGELINAKQLRRKKLMRHGVGLSTSSDSELITQLLAFTPPLENDDTPDWVARIKNLMNETPTSYSLLMMHKDIIYAVRDPYGNRPLCIGRLVSVGNMTGKGKKNSETEGWVVSSESCSFLSIGAQYYREVLPGEIVKISRYDVQTLEIVPRPEGDPPAFCIFEYVYFARPDSIFEGQMVYSVRRRCGQQLAIEAPVEADLVSTVPESATPAALGYAQKCGLPYVEVLCKNRYVGRTFIQPNMRLRQLGVAKKFGVLSDNFKGKRVVLIDDSIVRGNTISPIIKLLRESGAKEVHIRVASPPIRFPCYMGINIPTKEELIANRPEFHDLAKYIG
;
A
#
# COMPACT_ATOMS: atom_id res chain seq x y z
N HIS A 1 3.95 -6.43 2.96
CA HIS A 1 3.92 -5.23 3.83
C HIS A 1 2.63 -4.44 3.67
N ARG A 2 2.10 -4.30 2.46
CA ARG A 2 0.85 -3.57 2.18
C ARG A 2 -0.42 -4.13 2.83
N GLY A 3 -0.39 -5.40 3.28
CA GLY A 3 -1.47 -6.06 3.99
C GLY A 3 -0.99 -7.35 4.65
N GLN A 4 -1.58 -7.69 5.80
CA GLN A 4 -1.23 -8.88 6.60
C GLN A 4 -2.46 -9.52 7.26
N GLU A 5 -3.63 -8.96 7.02
CA GLU A 5 -4.87 -9.38 7.68
C GLU A 5 -5.53 -10.54 6.95
N SER A 6 -5.46 -10.53 5.62
CA SER A 6 -5.91 -11.64 4.79
C SER A 6 -5.21 -11.65 3.44
N GLY A 7 -5.29 -12.79 2.77
CA GLY A 7 -4.82 -12.99 1.41
C GLY A 7 -5.85 -13.74 0.57
N GLY A 8 -5.86 -13.50 -0.73
CA GLY A 8 -6.68 -14.24 -1.66
C GLY A 8 -6.11 -14.22 -3.07
N ILE A 9 -6.36 -15.30 -3.82
CA ILE A 9 -6.01 -15.47 -5.22
C ILE A 9 -7.23 -16.00 -5.97
N VAL A 10 -7.46 -15.46 -7.16
CA VAL A 10 -8.40 -15.99 -8.14
C VAL A 10 -7.63 -16.29 -9.42
N THR A 11 -7.78 -17.51 -9.94
CA THR A 11 -7.16 -17.93 -11.20
C THR A 11 -8.20 -18.42 -12.23
N SER A 12 -7.86 -18.33 -13.52
CA SER A 12 -8.67 -18.80 -14.64
C SER A 12 -7.80 -19.32 -15.79
N ASP A 13 -8.34 -20.26 -16.55
CA ASP A 13 -7.80 -20.76 -17.82
C ASP A 13 -8.12 -19.84 -19.02
N GLY A 14 -8.98 -18.84 -18.82
CA GLY A 14 -9.38 -17.87 -19.86
C GLY A 14 -10.58 -18.31 -20.71
N ASP A 15 -11.09 -19.54 -20.52
CA ASP A 15 -12.25 -20.01 -21.27
C ASP A 15 -13.57 -19.74 -20.52
N SER A 16 -14.61 -19.42 -21.28
CA SER A 16 -15.73 -18.58 -20.86
C SER A 16 -16.81 -19.27 -20.00
N ALA A 17 -16.61 -20.50 -19.51
CA ALA A 17 -17.72 -21.21 -18.84
C ALA A 17 -17.43 -21.97 -17.54
N GLN A 18 -16.20 -22.43 -17.25
CA GLN A 18 -16.01 -23.35 -16.11
C GLN A 18 -14.78 -23.02 -15.26
N THR A 19 -15.02 -22.11 -14.30
CA THR A 19 -14.42 -22.04 -12.96
C THR A 19 -13.18 -21.16 -12.79
N PHE A 20 -13.45 -19.89 -12.45
CA PHE A 20 -12.56 -19.18 -11.54
C PHE A 20 -12.30 -20.04 -10.31
N LYS A 21 -11.02 -20.37 -10.05
CA LYS A 21 -10.60 -21.03 -8.83
C LYS A 21 -10.25 -19.96 -7.82
N VAL A 22 -10.91 -19.99 -6.67
CA VAL A 22 -10.74 -18.99 -5.62
C VAL A 22 -10.19 -19.68 -4.39
N HIS A 23 -9.14 -19.10 -3.82
CA HIS A 23 -8.70 -19.44 -2.48
C HIS A 23 -8.40 -18.17 -1.71
N LYS A 24 -9.01 -18.02 -0.53
CA LYS A 24 -8.86 -16.85 0.34
C LYS A 24 -8.91 -17.26 1.80
N GLY A 25 -8.21 -16.51 2.65
CA GLY A 25 -8.12 -16.82 4.07
C GLY A 25 -7.56 -15.66 4.90
N MET A 26 -7.76 -15.75 6.21
CA MET A 26 -7.25 -14.78 7.16
C MET A 26 -5.77 -15.05 7.49
N GLY A 27 -5.04 -13.98 7.75
CA GLY A 27 -3.64 -13.99 8.16
C GLY A 27 -2.67 -13.68 7.03
N LEU A 28 -1.40 -14.04 7.28
CA LEU A 28 -0.29 -13.86 6.35
C LEU A 28 -0.41 -14.83 5.17
N ILE A 29 0.18 -14.45 4.03
CA ILE A 29 0.14 -15.24 2.79
C ILE A 29 0.62 -16.68 3.00
N ASN A 30 1.71 -16.89 3.74
CA ASN A 30 2.25 -18.22 4.04
C ASN A 30 1.34 -19.08 4.94
N HIS A 31 0.37 -18.48 5.65
CA HIS A 31 -0.63 -19.22 6.41
C HIS A 31 -1.87 -19.52 5.56
N VAL A 32 -2.23 -18.60 4.67
CA VAL A 32 -3.41 -18.75 3.80
C VAL A 32 -3.17 -19.80 2.72
N PHE A 33 -1.99 -19.82 2.12
CA PHE A 33 -1.68 -20.66 0.95
C PHE A 33 -0.74 -21.82 1.33
N SER A 34 -1.32 -22.98 1.61
CA SER A 34 -0.59 -24.26 1.68
C SER A 34 -0.34 -24.82 0.29
N GLU A 35 0.61 -25.77 0.17
CA GLU A 35 0.88 -26.46 -1.09
C GLU A 35 -0.38 -27.08 -1.71
N ASP A 36 -1.23 -27.71 -0.89
CA ASP A 36 -2.46 -28.35 -1.37
C ASP A 36 -3.47 -27.35 -1.94
N ASN A 37 -3.59 -26.17 -1.34
CA ASN A 37 -4.50 -25.14 -1.86
C ASN A 37 -3.91 -24.43 -3.07
N LEU A 38 -2.58 -24.30 -3.15
CA LEU A 38 -1.90 -23.79 -4.35
C LEU A 38 -2.06 -24.73 -5.55
N LYS A 39 -1.97 -26.06 -5.35
CA LYS A 39 -2.21 -27.04 -6.42
C LYS A 39 -3.60 -26.89 -7.05
N LYS A 40 -4.62 -26.53 -6.25
CA LYS A 40 -5.99 -26.28 -6.74
C LYS A 40 -6.09 -25.02 -7.61
N LEU A 41 -5.13 -24.10 -7.52
CA LEU A 41 -5.06 -22.87 -8.33
C LEU A 41 -4.25 -23.03 -9.62
N TYR A 42 -3.48 -24.13 -9.77
CA TYR A 42 -2.44 -24.32 -10.79
C TYR A 42 -2.94 -24.50 -12.24
N VAL A 43 -4.26 -24.49 -12.48
CA VAL A 43 -4.85 -24.79 -13.80
C VAL A 43 -4.80 -23.59 -14.76
N SER A 44 -3.92 -22.61 -14.56
CA SER A 44 -4.16 -21.24 -15.04
C SER A 44 -2.94 -20.55 -15.64
N ASN A 45 -3.19 -19.77 -16.69
CA ASN A 45 -2.26 -18.80 -17.27
C ASN A 45 -2.64 -17.35 -16.89
N LEU A 46 -3.70 -17.18 -16.09
CA LEU A 46 -4.27 -15.89 -15.71
C LEU A 46 -4.67 -15.92 -14.23
N GLY A 47 -4.37 -14.84 -13.50
CA GLY A 47 -4.84 -14.70 -12.13
C GLY A 47 -4.61 -13.32 -11.55
N ILE A 48 -5.42 -13.00 -10.53
CA ILE A 48 -5.28 -11.80 -9.71
C ILE A 48 -5.21 -12.19 -8.24
N GLY A 49 -4.51 -11.40 -7.44
CA GLY A 49 -4.35 -11.64 -6.01
C GLY A 49 -4.45 -10.35 -5.21
N HIS A 50 -4.73 -10.48 -3.92
CA HIS A 50 -4.84 -9.35 -3.02
C HIS A 50 -4.32 -9.68 -1.61
N THR A 51 -3.68 -8.71 -0.98
CA THR A 51 -3.33 -8.73 0.45
C THR A 51 -4.06 -7.59 1.15
N ARG A 52 -4.83 -7.89 2.20
CA ARG A 52 -5.67 -6.87 2.86
C ARG A 52 -5.00 -6.20 4.05
N TYR A 53 -5.19 -4.90 4.11
CA TYR A 53 -4.99 -4.05 5.27
C TYR A 53 -6.31 -3.31 5.53
N SER A 54 -6.97 -3.55 6.66
CA SER A 54 -8.22 -2.85 6.96
C SER A 54 -8.02 -1.35 7.17
N THR A 55 -8.58 -0.58 6.25
CA THR A 55 -8.83 0.87 6.36
C THR A 55 -10.20 1.12 6.95
N SER A 56 -11.20 0.41 6.43
CA SER A 56 -12.59 0.37 6.88
C SER A 56 -13.18 -1.04 6.77
N GLY A 57 -14.25 -1.30 7.54
CA GLY A 57 -14.86 -2.62 7.65
C GLY A 57 -14.22 -3.53 8.71
N ILE A 58 -14.91 -4.63 9.03
CA ILE A 58 -14.49 -5.57 10.08
C ILE A 58 -13.44 -6.54 9.48
N SER A 59 -12.54 -7.04 10.34
CA SER A 59 -11.52 -8.00 9.97
C SER A 59 -12.09 -9.42 9.86
N GLU A 60 -12.85 -9.68 8.80
CA GLU A 60 -13.58 -10.92 8.59
C GLU A 60 -13.30 -11.56 7.22
N LEU A 61 -13.48 -12.88 7.15
CA LEU A 61 -13.20 -13.69 5.96
C LEU A 61 -14.03 -13.23 4.74
N GLU A 62 -15.27 -12.79 4.97
CA GLU A 62 -16.16 -12.26 3.94
C GLU A 62 -15.58 -11.06 3.19
N ASN A 63 -14.78 -10.23 3.87
CA ASN A 63 -14.15 -9.05 3.31
C ASN A 63 -12.83 -9.36 2.58
N CYS A 64 -12.44 -10.64 2.49
CA CYS A 64 -11.26 -11.07 1.75
C CYS A 64 -11.50 -10.98 0.24
N GLN A 65 -10.64 -10.20 -0.40
CA GLN A 65 -10.54 -10.06 -1.85
C GLN A 65 -9.63 -11.14 -2.46
N PRO A 66 -9.68 -11.38 -3.79
CA PRO A 66 -10.56 -10.75 -4.78
C PRO A 66 -12.04 -11.13 -4.62
N PHE A 67 -12.95 -10.23 -4.99
CA PHE A 67 -14.39 -10.52 -5.07
C PHE A 67 -14.71 -11.13 -6.43
N VAL A 68 -15.57 -12.14 -6.45
CA VAL A 68 -16.04 -12.79 -7.68
C VAL A 68 -17.56 -12.68 -7.73
N VAL A 69 -18.10 -12.20 -8.85
CA VAL A 69 -19.54 -12.12 -9.08
C VAL A 69 -19.87 -12.66 -10.47
N GLU A 70 -21.04 -13.31 -10.58
CA GLU A 70 -21.64 -13.64 -11.86
C GLU A 70 -22.35 -12.39 -12.41
N THR A 71 -22.12 -12.06 -13.68
CA THR A 71 -22.79 -10.94 -14.35
C THR A 71 -23.57 -11.44 -15.56
N LEU A 72 -24.37 -10.58 -16.19
CA LEU A 72 -25.02 -10.89 -17.48
C LEU A 72 -24.00 -11.37 -18.54
N HIS A 73 -22.76 -10.91 -18.42
CA HIS A 73 -21.69 -11.14 -19.38
C HIS A 73 -20.72 -12.26 -18.96
N GLY A 74 -21.03 -12.96 -17.87
CA GLY A 74 -20.18 -13.99 -17.25
C GLY A 74 -19.46 -13.49 -16.00
N LYS A 75 -18.61 -14.34 -15.41
CA LYS A 75 -17.89 -14.01 -14.17
C LYS A 75 -16.88 -12.88 -14.35
N ILE A 76 -16.79 -12.04 -13.33
CA ILE A 76 -15.68 -11.10 -13.13
C ILE A 76 -15.04 -11.31 -11.77
N ALA A 77 -13.73 -11.09 -11.68
CA ALA A 77 -13.00 -11.07 -10.43
C ALA A 77 -12.32 -9.72 -10.24
N VAL A 78 -12.40 -9.15 -9.05
CA VAL A 78 -12.03 -7.77 -8.79
C VAL A 78 -11.13 -7.69 -7.56
N ALA A 79 -9.95 -7.08 -7.72
CA ALA A 79 -9.02 -6.76 -6.65
C ALA A 79 -8.73 -5.26 -6.62
N HIS A 80 -8.82 -4.66 -5.45
CA HIS A 80 -8.90 -3.22 -5.25
C HIS A 80 -8.01 -2.78 -4.08
N ASN A 81 -7.17 -1.78 -4.34
CA ASN A 81 -6.40 -1.06 -3.34
C ASN A 81 -6.85 0.40 -3.35
N GLY A 82 -7.54 0.84 -2.31
CA GLY A 82 -8.14 2.18 -2.24
C GLY A 82 -9.27 2.29 -1.23
N GLU A 83 -9.94 3.43 -1.25
CA GLU A 83 -11.15 3.71 -0.46
C GLU A 83 -12.04 4.71 -1.21
N LEU A 84 -13.35 4.45 -1.22
CA LEU A 84 -14.34 5.26 -1.91
C LEU A 84 -15.01 6.23 -0.94
N ILE A 85 -14.66 7.52 -1.03
CA ILE A 85 -15.22 8.60 -0.21
C ILE A 85 -16.76 8.67 -0.26
N ASN A 86 -17.36 8.36 -1.41
CA ASN A 86 -18.81 8.36 -1.62
C ASN A 86 -19.46 6.97 -1.54
N ALA A 87 -18.78 5.97 -0.96
CA ALA A 87 -19.27 4.58 -0.86
C ALA A 87 -20.70 4.48 -0.31
N LYS A 88 -21.00 5.19 0.78
CA LYS A 88 -22.34 5.20 1.41
C LYS A 88 -23.43 5.68 0.44
N GLN A 89 -23.12 6.70 -0.34
CA GLN A 89 -24.04 7.27 -1.31
C GLN A 89 -24.29 6.29 -2.46
N LEU A 90 -23.22 5.72 -3.04
CA LEU A 90 -23.30 4.75 -4.14
C LEU A 90 -24.04 3.48 -3.71
N ARG A 91 -23.69 2.91 -2.55
CA ARG A 91 -24.38 1.76 -1.96
C ARG A 91 -25.90 1.98 -1.89
N ARG A 92 -26.34 3.11 -1.35
CA ARG A 92 -27.78 3.39 -1.19
C ARG A 92 -28.46 3.72 -2.52
N LYS A 93 -27.89 4.63 -3.31
CA LYS A 93 -28.55 5.20 -4.49
C LYS A 93 -28.48 4.30 -5.72
N LYS A 94 -27.35 3.63 -5.94
CA LYS A 94 -27.10 2.83 -7.15
C LYS A 94 -27.42 1.35 -6.96
N LEU A 95 -27.14 0.78 -5.78
CA LEU A 95 -27.34 -0.66 -5.55
C LEU A 95 -28.64 -0.98 -4.80
N MET A 96 -28.76 -0.55 -3.54
CA MET A 96 -29.86 -0.97 -2.65
C MET A 96 -31.25 -0.55 -3.17
N ARG A 97 -31.36 0.65 -3.77
CA ARG A 97 -32.62 1.11 -4.38
C ARG A 97 -33.05 0.31 -5.60
N HIS A 98 -32.12 -0.41 -6.24
CA HIS A 98 -32.39 -1.28 -7.39
C HIS A 98 -32.44 -2.76 -6.98
N GLY A 99 -32.55 -3.06 -5.68
CA GLY A 99 -32.67 -4.43 -5.18
C GLY A 99 -31.36 -5.23 -5.14
N VAL A 100 -30.21 -4.61 -5.36
CA VAL A 100 -28.90 -5.30 -5.30
C VAL A 100 -28.43 -5.40 -3.85
N GLY A 101 -28.42 -6.64 -3.33
CA GLY A 101 -27.89 -6.96 -2.01
C GLY A 101 -26.36 -6.95 -1.97
N LEU A 102 -25.80 -6.64 -0.79
CA LEU A 102 -24.37 -6.73 -0.51
C LEU A 102 -24.18 -7.58 0.74
N SER A 103 -23.21 -8.48 0.72
CA SER A 103 -22.86 -9.35 1.85
C SER A 103 -21.91 -8.68 2.83
N THR A 104 -21.19 -7.64 2.40
CA THR A 104 -20.13 -7.02 3.19
C THR A 104 -20.29 -5.50 3.29
N SER A 105 -19.45 -4.88 4.13
CA SER A 105 -19.29 -3.42 4.17
C SER A 105 -18.17 -2.90 3.25
N SER A 106 -17.48 -3.79 2.52
CA SER A 106 -16.30 -3.46 1.73
C SER A 106 -16.63 -2.62 0.49
N ASP A 107 -15.81 -1.61 0.23
CA ASP A 107 -15.81 -0.88 -1.04
C ASP A 107 -15.52 -1.78 -2.23
N SER A 108 -14.79 -2.89 -2.02
CA SER A 108 -14.38 -3.77 -3.12
C SER A 108 -15.56 -4.59 -3.64
N GLU A 109 -16.47 -5.02 -2.76
CA GLU A 109 -17.75 -5.62 -3.17
C GLU A 109 -18.64 -4.59 -3.86
N LEU A 110 -18.71 -3.37 -3.32
CA LEU A 110 -19.45 -2.27 -3.92
C LEU A 110 -18.95 -1.98 -5.35
N ILE A 111 -17.64 -1.86 -5.57
CA ILE A 111 -17.02 -1.69 -6.90
C ILE A 111 -17.40 -2.85 -7.82
N THR A 112 -17.30 -4.09 -7.32
CA THR A 112 -17.62 -5.30 -8.10
C THR A 112 -19.07 -5.28 -8.58
N GLN A 113 -20.01 -4.90 -7.71
CA GLN A 113 -21.42 -4.78 -8.07
C GLN A 113 -21.71 -3.59 -8.99
N LEU A 114 -21.01 -2.46 -8.82
CA LEU A 114 -21.14 -1.31 -9.72
C LEU A 114 -20.66 -1.64 -11.15
N LEU A 115 -19.62 -2.47 -11.31
CA LEU A 115 -19.16 -2.95 -12.61
C LEU A 115 -20.16 -3.95 -13.25
N ALA A 116 -20.83 -4.75 -12.43
CA ALA A 116 -21.89 -5.65 -12.90
C ALA A 116 -23.16 -4.91 -13.36
N PHE A 117 -23.38 -3.69 -12.88
CA PHE A 117 -24.53 -2.87 -13.25
C PHE A 117 -24.42 -2.32 -14.68
N THR A 118 -25.46 -2.50 -15.50
CA THR A 118 -25.48 -1.99 -16.87
C THR A 118 -25.54 -0.45 -16.88
N PRO A 119 -24.55 0.24 -17.48
CA PRO A 119 -24.51 1.69 -17.52
C PRO A 119 -25.53 2.22 -18.53
N PRO A 120 -26.01 3.47 -18.40
CA PRO A 120 -26.96 4.07 -19.35
C PRO A 120 -26.48 4.14 -20.81
N LEU A 121 -25.16 4.03 -21.02
CA LEU A 121 -24.51 4.14 -22.33
C LEU A 121 -24.38 2.80 -23.07
N GLU A 122 -24.75 1.67 -22.44
CA GLU A 122 -24.71 0.35 -23.06
C GLU A 122 -26.04 0.09 -23.79
N ASN A 123 -26.01 0.15 -25.12
CA ASN A 123 -27.20 0.08 -25.98
C ASN A 123 -27.49 -1.32 -26.56
N ASP A 124 -26.57 -2.29 -26.40
CA ASP A 124 -26.63 -3.63 -27.00
C ASP A 124 -26.28 -4.74 -25.98
N ASP A 125 -26.63 -6.00 -26.29
CA ASP A 125 -26.35 -7.19 -25.46
C ASP A 125 -24.85 -7.57 -25.36
N THR A 126 -23.93 -6.79 -25.95
CA THR A 126 -22.49 -7.04 -25.88
C THR A 126 -21.82 -6.32 -24.71
N PRO A 127 -20.97 -6.99 -23.91
CA PRO A 127 -20.26 -6.34 -22.81
C PRO A 127 -19.31 -5.25 -23.30
N ASP A 128 -19.61 -3.99 -22.96
CA ASP A 128 -18.63 -2.90 -23.02
C ASP A 128 -18.00 -2.67 -21.63
N TRP A 129 -16.97 -3.46 -21.34
CA TRP A 129 -16.23 -3.33 -20.08
C TRP A 129 -15.50 -1.98 -19.95
N VAL A 130 -15.09 -1.36 -21.06
CA VAL A 130 -14.45 -0.05 -21.02
C VAL A 130 -15.47 1.00 -20.62
N ALA A 131 -16.67 1.00 -21.20
CA ALA A 131 -17.76 1.90 -20.79
C ALA A 131 -18.18 1.70 -19.33
N ARG A 132 -18.26 0.44 -18.86
CA ARG A 132 -18.55 0.11 -17.45
C ARG A 132 -17.48 0.65 -16.50
N ILE A 133 -16.20 0.47 -16.83
CA ILE A 133 -15.08 1.00 -16.05
C ILE A 133 -15.10 2.54 -16.09
N LYS A 134 -15.31 3.18 -17.24
CA LYS A 134 -15.43 4.64 -17.34
C LYS A 134 -16.58 5.17 -16.49
N ASN A 135 -17.73 4.50 -16.51
CA ASN A 135 -18.87 4.87 -15.69
C ASN A 135 -18.56 4.74 -14.19
N LEU A 136 -17.88 3.67 -13.77
CA LEU A 136 -17.35 3.56 -12.41
C LEU A 136 -16.46 4.76 -12.09
N MET A 137 -15.48 5.07 -12.94
CA MET A 137 -14.54 6.17 -12.71
C MET A 137 -15.21 7.55 -12.62
N ASN A 138 -16.27 7.78 -13.38
CA ASN A 138 -17.05 9.02 -13.28
C ASN A 138 -17.85 9.11 -11.97
N GLU A 139 -18.34 7.98 -11.47
CA GLU A 139 -19.12 7.90 -10.22
C GLU A 139 -18.21 7.85 -8.98
N THR A 140 -16.95 7.46 -9.12
CA THR A 140 -15.97 7.34 -8.03
C THR A 140 -14.78 8.28 -8.26
N PRO A 141 -14.73 9.45 -7.62
CA PRO A 141 -13.72 10.47 -7.94
C PRO A 141 -12.27 10.03 -7.62
N THR A 142 -12.04 9.42 -6.46
CA THR A 142 -10.75 8.89 -5.97
C THR A 142 -11.05 8.10 -4.67
N SER A 143 -10.22 7.19 -4.16
CA SER A 143 -8.85 6.83 -4.55
C SER A 143 -8.73 5.33 -4.69
N TYR A 144 -8.25 4.86 -5.85
CA TYR A 144 -8.14 3.42 -6.10
C TYR A 144 -7.19 3.04 -7.23
N SER A 145 -6.59 1.87 -7.07
CA SER A 145 -6.06 1.05 -8.15
C SER A 145 -6.80 -0.28 -8.16
N LEU A 146 -7.19 -0.72 -9.35
CA LEU A 146 -8.10 -1.84 -9.54
C LEU A 146 -7.55 -2.80 -10.59
N LEU A 147 -7.66 -4.10 -10.30
CA LEU A 147 -7.57 -5.16 -11.28
C LEU A 147 -8.93 -5.81 -11.45
N MET A 148 -9.40 -5.91 -12.69
CA MET A 148 -10.61 -6.67 -13.05
C MET A 148 -10.23 -7.76 -14.04
N MET A 149 -10.54 -9.01 -13.71
CA MET A 149 -10.34 -10.16 -14.58
C MET A 149 -11.67 -10.59 -15.19
N HIS A 150 -11.69 -10.74 -16.51
CA HIS A 150 -12.85 -11.24 -17.25
C HIS A 150 -12.36 -12.04 -18.46
N LYS A 151 -12.83 -13.29 -18.59
CA LYS A 151 -12.34 -14.25 -19.60
C LYS A 151 -10.80 -14.33 -19.56
N ASP A 152 -10.13 -14.07 -20.69
CA ASP A 152 -8.69 -14.10 -20.88
C ASP A 152 -8.00 -12.73 -20.70
N ILE A 153 -8.71 -11.73 -20.17
CA ILE A 153 -8.24 -10.35 -20.04
C ILE A 153 -8.15 -9.93 -18.57
N ILE A 154 -7.07 -9.24 -18.22
CA ILE A 154 -6.99 -8.40 -17.01
C ILE A 154 -7.02 -6.94 -17.42
N TYR A 155 -7.97 -6.20 -16.86
CA TYR A 155 -8.00 -4.75 -16.89
C TYR A 155 -7.27 -4.20 -15.67
N ALA A 156 -6.26 -3.37 -15.89
CA ALA A 156 -5.56 -2.62 -14.86
C ALA A 156 -5.97 -1.15 -14.94
N VAL A 157 -6.55 -0.65 -13.86
CA VAL A 157 -7.19 0.66 -13.82
C VAL A 157 -6.64 1.48 -12.66
N ARG A 158 -6.34 2.75 -12.92
CA ARG A 158 -5.92 3.73 -11.92
C ARG A 158 -6.88 4.90 -11.92
N ASP A 159 -7.30 5.37 -10.74
CA ASP A 159 -8.23 6.51 -10.63
C ASP A 159 -7.70 7.76 -11.37
N PRO A 160 -8.57 8.70 -11.80
CA PRO A 160 -8.16 9.87 -12.59
C PRO A 160 -7.04 10.70 -11.93
N TYR A 161 -6.99 10.76 -10.60
CA TYR A 161 -5.96 11.47 -9.85
C TYR A 161 -4.66 10.66 -9.70
N GLY A 162 -4.67 9.37 -10.00
CA GLY A 162 -3.51 8.51 -9.90
C GLY A 162 -3.06 8.26 -8.47
N ASN A 163 -3.96 8.31 -7.49
CA ASN A 163 -3.60 8.39 -6.07
C ASN A 163 -2.90 7.12 -5.56
N ARG A 164 -3.44 5.95 -5.89
CA ARG A 164 -2.87 4.65 -5.49
C ARG A 164 -1.88 4.16 -6.56
N PRO A 165 -0.79 3.47 -6.17
CA PRO A 165 0.21 3.04 -7.11
C PRO A 165 -0.22 1.77 -7.86
N LEU A 166 0.12 1.73 -9.15
CA LEU A 166 -0.06 0.56 -10.02
C LEU A 166 0.98 0.61 -11.14
N CYS A 167 1.70 -0.49 -11.34
CA CYS A 167 2.75 -0.59 -12.34
C CYS A 167 2.74 -1.96 -13.04
N ILE A 168 3.30 -1.98 -14.23
CA ILE A 168 3.36 -3.13 -15.13
C ILE A 168 4.80 -3.58 -15.26
N GLY A 169 5.00 -4.90 -15.24
CA GLY A 169 6.25 -5.58 -15.53
C GLY A 169 6.08 -6.59 -16.64
N ARG A 170 7.20 -6.94 -17.26
CA ARG A 170 7.31 -7.97 -18.30
C ARG A 170 8.09 -9.16 -17.75
N LEU A 171 7.51 -10.35 -17.77
CA LEU A 171 8.23 -11.59 -17.52
C LEU A 171 9.18 -11.85 -18.69
N VAL A 172 10.43 -12.15 -18.38
CA VAL A 172 11.48 -12.41 -19.37
C VAL A 172 12.16 -13.73 -19.04
N SER A 173 12.60 -14.43 -20.07
CA SER A 173 13.29 -15.71 -19.90
C SER A 173 14.53 -15.59 -18.99
N VAL A 174 14.70 -16.55 -18.08
CA VAL A 174 15.70 -16.55 -16.99
C VAL A 174 17.14 -16.38 -17.51
N GLY A 175 17.45 -16.86 -18.72
CA GLY A 175 18.77 -16.69 -19.36
C GLY A 175 19.14 -15.25 -19.74
N ASN A 176 18.18 -14.32 -19.76
CA ASN A 176 18.39 -12.91 -20.11
C ASN A 176 18.43 -11.96 -18.90
N MET A 177 18.26 -12.45 -17.66
CA MET A 177 18.32 -11.61 -16.46
C MET A 177 19.73 -11.16 -16.07
N THR A 178 20.76 -11.91 -16.46
CA THR A 178 22.18 -11.63 -16.16
C THR A 178 22.94 -10.97 -17.31
N GLY A 179 22.31 -10.82 -18.48
CA GLY A 179 22.94 -10.31 -19.69
C GLY A 179 22.79 -8.80 -19.85
N LYS A 180 23.88 -8.05 -19.64
CA LYS A 180 24.02 -6.71 -20.24
C LYS A 180 23.87 -6.84 -21.76
N GLY A 181 22.75 -6.39 -22.33
CA GLY A 181 22.72 -5.96 -23.74
C GLY A 181 21.83 -6.70 -24.75
N LYS A 182 20.85 -7.52 -24.37
CA LYS A 182 19.81 -7.94 -25.36
C LYS A 182 18.55 -7.08 -25.22
N LYS A 183 18.45 -6.04 -26.06
CA LYS A 183 17.24 -5.20 -26.23
C LYS A 183 16.00 -5.96 -26.72
N ASN A 184 16.16 -7.23 -27.15
CA ASN A 184 15.07 -8.10 -27.60
C ASN A 184 14.98 -9.36 -26.73
N SER A 185 14.69 -9.21 -25.44
CA SER A 185 14.17 -10.34 -24.65
C SER A 185 12.69 -10.49 -24.98
N GLU A 186 12.29 -11.64 -25.53
CA GLU A 186 10.89 -11.99 -25.75
C GLU A 186 10.13 -11.95 -24.41
N THR A 187 8.94 -11.33 -24.41
CA THR A 187 8.09 -11.22 -23.23
C THR A 187 7.29 -12.51 -23.09
N GLU A 188 7.54 -13.28 -22.03
CA GLU A 188 6.82 -14.54 -21.76
C GLU A 188 5.45 -14.29 -21.14
N GLY A 189 5.26 -13.13 -20.52
CA GLY A 189 3.99 -12.75 -19.90
C GLY A 189 4.05 -11.36 -19.29
N TRP A 190 2.89 -10.88 -18.87
CA TRP A 190 2.71 -9.56 -18.27
C TRP A 190 2.28 -9.69 -16.82
N VAL A 191 2.82 -8.84 -15.97
CA VAL A 191 2.47 -8.77 -14.55
C VAL A 191 2.11 -7.35 -14.20
N VAL A 192 1.14 -7.19 -13.31
CA VAL A 192 0.72 -5.88 -12.80
C VAL A 192 0.67 -5.96 -11.27
N SER A 193 1.18 -4.92 -10.61
CA SER A 193 1.31 -4.90 -9.16
C SER A 193 1.25 -3.48 -8.62
N SER A 194 0.82 -3.32 -7.38
CA SER A 194 0.90 -2.01 -6.70
C SER A 194 2.33 -1.51 -6.58
N GLU A 195 3.34 -2.39 -6.57
CA GLU A 195 4.74 -2.02 -6.38
C GLU A 195 5.70 -2.83 -7.25
N SER A 196 6.67 -2.13 -7.85
CA SER A 196 7.70 -2.72 -8.72
C SER A 196 8.63 -3.69 -8.00
N CYS A 197 8.73 -3.57 -6.67
CA CYS A 197 9.60 -4.40 -5.83
C CYS A 197 9.24 -5.91 -5.88
N SER A 198 8.02 -6.22 -6.32
CA SER A 198 7.54 -7.60 -6.50
C SER A 198 8.09 -8.27 -7.76
N PHE A 199 8.50 -7.50 -8.77
CA PHE A 199 8.85 -8.02 -10.09
C PHE A 199 10.14 -8.85 -10.08
N LEU A 200 11.17 -8.38 -9.37
CA LEU A 200 12.46 -9.08 -9.31
C LEU A 200 12.31 -10.51 -8.76
N SER A 201 11.44 -10.71 -7.78
CA SER A 201 11.22 -12.01 -7.14
C SER A 201 10.58 -13.06 -8.05
N ILE A 202 9.96 -12.63 -9.16
CA ILE A 202 9.30 -13.50 -10.15
C ILE A 202 9.98 -13.43 -11.52
N GLY A 203 11.16 -12.81 -11.62
CA GLY A 203 11.89 -12.64 -12.87
C GLY A 203 11.24 -11.65 -13.86
N ALA A 204 10.38 -10.75 -13.38
CA ALA A 204 9.83 -9.67 -14.19
C ALA A 204 10.74 -8.44 -14.18
N GLN A 205 10.82 -7.77 -15.32
CA GLN A 205 11.46 -6.46 -15.45
C GLN A 205 10.40 -5.36 -15.43
N TYR A 206 10.68 -4.24 -14.77
CA TYR A 206 9.81 -3.07 -14.78
C TYR A 206 9.61 -2.57 -16.21
N TYR A 207 8.34 -2.36 -16.60
CA TYR A 207 7.98 -1.83 -17.91
C TYR A 207 7.57 -0.35 -17.81
N ARG A 208 6.49 -0.04 -17.10
CA ARG A 208 6.02 1.33 -16.84
C ARG A 208 4.98 1.38 -15.72
N GLU A 209 4.66 2.58 -15.25
CA GLU A 209 3.46 2.82 -14.44
C GLU A 209 2.19 2.80 -15.30
N VAL A 210 1.06 2.46 -14.64
CA VAL A 210 -0.26 2.78 -15.15
C VAL A 210 -0.51 4.27 -14.87
N LEU A 211 -0.87 5.03 -15.91
CA LEU A 211 -1.04 6.48 -15.82
C LEU A 211 -2.32 6.84 -15.04
N PRO A 212 -2.40 8.03 -14.43
CA PRO A 212 -3.63 8.53 -13.82
C PRO A 212 -4.79 8.52 -14.84
N GLY A 213 -5.91 7.88 -14.48
CA GLY A 213 -7.09 7.74 -15.34
C GLY A 213 -6.98 6.65 -16.41
N GLU A 214 -5.88 5.91 -16.48
CA GLU A 214 -5.65 4.92 -17.54
C GLU A 214 -6.44 3.63 -17.30
N ILE A 215 -7.06 3.12 -18.36
CA ILE A 215 -7.63 1.78 -18.45
C ILE A 215 -6.72 0.97 -19.37
N VAL A 216 -5.97 0.02 -18.79
CA VAL A 216 -5.06 -0.85 -19.52
C VAL A 216 -5.67 -2.23 -19.68
N LYS A 217 -5.72 -2.74 -20.90
CA LYS A 217 -5.99 -4.14 -21.22
C LYS A 217 -4.68 -4.91 -21.23
N ILE A 218 -4.64 -6.00 -20.48
CA ILE A 218 -3.54 -6.95 -20.45
C ILE A 218 -4.09 -8.28 -20.94
N SER A 219 -3.58 -8.75 -22.08
CA SER A 219 -3.89 -10.05 -22.67
C SER A 219 -2.64 -10.93 -22.69
N ARG A 220 -2.79 -12.17 -23.16
CA ARG A 220 -1.65 -13.06 -23.42
C ARG A 220 -0.69 -12.56 -24.51
N TYR A 221 -1.13 -11.63 -25.36
CA TYR A 221 -0.37 -11.16 -26.51
C TYR A 221 0.22 -9.77 -26.28
N ASP A 222 -0.52 -8.89 -25.61
CA ASP A 222 -0.20 -7.48 -25.55
C ASP A 222 -0.69 -6.77 -24.29
N VAL A 223 -0.16 -5.56 -24.12
CA VAL A 223 -0.59 -4.57 -23.14
C VAL A 223 -0.97 -3.32 -23.91
N GLN A 224 -2.24 -2.93 -23.81
CA GLN A 224 -2.80 -1.83 -24.57
C GLN A 224 -3.53 -0.85 -23.67
N THR A 225 -3.24 0.44 -23.83
CA THR A 225 -4.07 1.51 -23.28
C THR A 225 -5.36 1.59 -24.09
N LEU A 226 -6.50 1.35 -23.45
CA LEU A 226 -7.81 1.46 -24.10
C LEU A 226 -8.40 2.86 -23.98
N GLU A 227 -8.15 3.53 -22.86
CA GLU A 227 -8.72 4.84 -22.56
C GLU A 227 -7.87 5.57 -21.49
N ILE A 228 -7.93 6.91 -21.51
CA ILE A 228 -7.43 7.75 -20.41
C ILE A 228 -8.56 8.72 -20.00
N VAL A 229 -9.18 8.44 -18.85
CA VAL A 229 -10.23 9.30 -18.29
C VAL A 229 -9.59 10.56 -17.72
N PRO A 230 -9.97 11.77 -18.18
CA PRO A 230 -9.38 13.01 -17.70
C PRO A 230 -9.82 13.30 -16.26
N ARG A 231 -9.00 14.08 -15.54
CA ARG A 231 -9.41 14.64 -14.25
C ARG A 231 -10.45 15.75 -14.45
N PRO A 232 -11.39 15.92 -13.51
CA PRO A 232 -12.26 17.08 -13.49
C PRO A 232 -11.44 18.37 -13.59
N GLU A 233 -11.93 19.32 -14.39
CA GLU A 233 -11.37 20.68 -14.53
C GLU A 233 -9.89 20.77 -14.93
N GLY A 234 -9.25 19.66 -15.30
CA GLY A 234 -7.82 19.62 -15.61
C GLY A 234 -6.92 19.69 -14.38
N ASP A 235 -7.42 19.31 -13.20
CA ASP A 235 -6.68 19.28 -11.93
C ASP A 235 -5.29 18.60 -12.04
N PRO A 236 -4.33 18.91 -11.15
CA PRO A 236 -3.07 18.17 -11.08
C PRO A 236 -3.28 16.72 -10.58
N PRO A 237 -2.37 15.79 -10.92
CA PRO A 237 -2.35 14.47 -10.30
C PRO A 237 -2.14 14.60 -8.78
N ALA A 238 -2.70 13.66 -8.03
CA ALA A 238 -2.62 13.66 -6.56
C ALA A 238 -2.12 12.30 -6.05
N PHE A 239 -0.88 11.93 -6.39
CA PHE A 239 -0.25 10.70 -5.89
C PHE A 239 -0.14 10.71 -4.36
N CYS A 240 -0.37 9.55 -3.73
CA CYS A 240 -0.34 9.46 -2.28
C CYS A 240 1.10 9.61 -1.74
N ILE A 241 1.42 10.78 -1.19
CA ILE A 241 2.73 11.07 -0.57
C ILE A 241 3.11 10.08 0.55
N PHE A 242 2.11 9.47 1.21
CA PHE A 242 2.33 8.51 2.28
C PHE A 242 2.97 7.20 1.81
N GLU A 243 2.88 6.89 0.52
CA GLU A 243 3.65 5.79 -0.11
C GLU A 243 5.15 6.05 0.01
N TYR A 244 5.60 7.28 -0.26
CA TYR A 244 6.98 7.69 -0.06
C TYR A 244 7.37 7.80 1.41
N VAL A 245 6.51 8.36 2.27
CA VAL A 245 6.83 8.55 3.70
C VAL A 245 7.09 7.21 4.38
N TYR A 246 6.17 6.25 4.24
CA TYR A 246 6.22 5.02 5.04
C TYR A 246 5.72 3.76 4.31
N PHE A 247 4.62 3.86 3.57
CA PHE A 247 3.82 2.67 3.26
C PHE A 247 4.47 1.71 2.26
N ALA A 248 5.20 2.23 1.26
CA ALA A 248 5.85 1.42 0.25
C ALA A 248 7.22 0.88 0.68
N ARG A 249 7.67 -0.18 0.01
CA ARG A 249 9.01 -0.74 0.20
C ARG A 249 10.07 0.21 -0.40
N PRO A 250 11.24 0.41 0.25
CA PRO A 250 12.23 1.37 -0.24
C PRO A 250 12.77 1.12 -1.64
N ASP A 251 12.78 -0.12 -2.11
CA ASP A 251 13.23 -0.55 -3.45
C ASP A 251 12.12 -0.51 -4.51
N SER A 252 10.95 0.05 -4.20
CA SER A 252 9.90 0.36 -5.18
C SER A 252 10.20 1.66 -5.94
N ILE A 253 9.68 1.76 -7.16
CA ILE A 253 9.78 2.93 -8.04
C ILE A 253 8.37 3.49 -8.28
N PHE A 254 8.21 4.78 -8.01
CA PHE A 254 7.02 5.57 -8.36
C PHE A 254 7.46 6.87 -9.02
N GLU A 255 6.73 7.35 -10.01
CA GLU A 255 7.00 8.61 -10.71
C GLU A 255 8.45 8.75 -11.18
N GLY A 256 9.02 7.62 -11.65
CA GLY A 256 10.43 7.52 -12.07
C GLY A 256 11.48 7.58 -10.95
N GLN A 257 11.06 7.55 -9.68
CA GLN A 257 11.92 7.72 -8.52
C GLN A 257 11.86 6.51 -7.58
N MET A 258 13.03 6.06 -7.12
CA MET A 258 13.11 5.03 -6.09
C MET A 258 12.74 5.61 -4.71
N VAL A 259 11.87 4.92 -3.98
CA VAL A 259 11.38 5.34 -2.66
C VAL A 259 12.53 5.59 -1.68
N TYR A 260 13.55 4.72 -1.66
CA TYR A 260 14.75 4.88 -0.83
C TYR A 260 15.44 6.22 -1.06
N SER A 261 15.64 6.59 -2.33
CA SER A 261 16.31 7.84 -2.70
C SER A 261 15.49 9.07 -2.31
N VAL A 262 14.16 9.00 -2.44
CA VAL A 262 13.25 10.07 -1.97
C VAL A 262 13.38 10.25 -0.45
N ARG A 263 13.27 9.17 0.33
CA ARG A 263 13.42 9.21 1.79
C ARG A 263 14.77 9.77 2.23
N ARG A 264 15.85 9.41 1.54
CA ARG A 264 17.19 9.96 1.81
C ARG A 264 17.26 11.46 1.56
N ARG A 265 16.65 11.97 0.48
CA ARG A 265 16.55 13.41 0.21
C ARG A 265 15.71 14.13 1.27
N CYS A 266 14.61 13.54 1.74
CA CYS A 266 13.83 14.08 2.85
C CYS A 266 14.70 14.24 4.12
N GLY A 267 15.53 13.25 4.44
CA GLY A 267 16.49 13.34 5.54
C GLY A 267 17.52 14.47 5.38
N GLN A 268 18.05 14.65 4.16
CA GLN A 268 18.95 15.76 3.84
C GLN A 268 18.26 17.13 4.01
N GLN A 269 17.02 17.25 3.54
CA GLN A 269 16.23 18.47 3.69
C GLN A 269 15.96 18.78 5.18
N LEU A 270 15.62 17.76 5.96
CA LEU A 270 15.39 17.87 7.40
C LEU A 270 16.64 18.35 8.16
N ALA A 271 17.84 17.95 7.73
CA ALA A 271 19.10 18.43 8.29
C ALA A 271 19.41 19.89 7.95
N ILE A 272 18.91 20.39 6.81
CA ILE A 272 19.03 21.81 6.43
C ILE A 272 18.09 22.66 7.29
N GLU A 273 16.85 22.21 7.45
CA GLU A 273 15.80 23.00 8.12
C GLU A 273 15.91 22.97 9.63
N ALA A 274 16.38 21.87 10.22
CA ALA A 274 16.39 21.67 11.67
C ALA A 274 17.67 20.99 12.19
N PRO A 275 18.88 21.54 11.94
CA PRO A 275 20.12 20.98 12.48
C PRO A 275 20.13 21.05 14.02
N VAL A 276 20.99 20.26 14.65
CA VAL A 276 21.29 20.34 16.09
C VAL A 276 22.66 19.77 16.37
N GLU A 277 23.35 20.31 17.38
CA GLU A 277 24.59 19.72 17.87
C GLU A 277 24.31 18.38 18.55
N ALA A 278 24.92 17.33 18.03
CA ALA A 278 24.81 15.98 18.56
C ALA A 278 26.08 15.19 18.25
N ASP A 279 26.20 14.00 18.83
CA ASP A 279 27.40 13.18 18.67
C ASP A 279 27.17 12.04 17.65
N LEU A 280 25.91 11.64 17.43
CA LEU A 280 25.53 10.64 16.44
C LEU A 280 24.08 10.81 15.97
N VAL A 281 23.77 10.18 14.83
CA VAL A 281 22.43 10.05 14.28
C VAL A 281 22.04 8.57 14.26
N SER A 282 20.79 8.28 14.60
CA SER A 282 20.19 6.95 14.48
C SER A 282 18.76 7.08 13.98
N THR A 283 18.11 5.94 13.74
CA THR A 283 16.72 5.85 13.30
C THR A 283 15.88 5.03 14.27
N VAL A 284 14.56 5.22 14.25
CA VAL A 284 13.61 4.17 14.61
C VAL A 284 13.54 3.20 13.41
N PRO A 285 13.98 1.94 13.54
CA PRO A 285 14.06 1.04 12.40
C PRO A 285 12.66 0.48 12.01
N GLU A 286 12.37 0.25 10.73
CA GLU A 286 13.32 0.23 9.59
C GLU A 286 13.04 1.33 8.54
N SER A 287 11.81 1.86 8.49
CA SER A 287 11.35 2.75 7.42
C SER A 287 12.10 4.07 7.33
N ALA A 288 12.51 4.63 8.47
CA ALA A 288 13.21 5.91 8.57
C ALA A 288 14.73 5.84 8.32
N THR A 289 15.30 4.63 8.18
CA THR A 289 16.74 4.42 7.97
C THR A 289 17.31 5.25 6.81
N PRO A 290 16.69 5.33 5.61
CA PRO A 290 17.23 6.13 4.52
C PRO A 290 17.26 7.62 4.87
N ALA A 291 16.25 8.12 5.59
CA ALA A 291 16.20 9.51 6.05
C ALA A 291 17.28 9.79 7.10
N ALA A 292 17.52 8.86 8.04
CA ALA A 292 18.62 8.97 9.00
C ALA A 292 19.99 9.03 8.33
N LEU A 293 20.24 8.19 7.33
CA LEU A 293 21.47 8.22 6.56
C LEU A 293 21.62 9.55 5.79
N GLY A 294 20.53 10.08 5.23
CA GLY A 294 20.50 11.38 4.57
C GLY A 294 20.81 12.54 5.52
N TYR A 295 20.19 12.54 6.69
CA TYR A 295 20.40 13.55 7.74
C TYR A 295 21.84 13.51 8.26
N ALA A 296 22.34 12.32 8.61
CA ALA A 296 23.70 12.09 9.11
C ALA A 296 24.76 12.60 8.13
N GLN A 297 24.63 12.24 6.86
CA GLN A 297 25.53 12.70 5.80
C GLN A 297 25.51 14.23 5.67
N LYS A 298 24.32 14.85 5.73
CA LYS A 298 24.20 16.30 5.55
C LYS A 298 24.76 17.09 6.75
N CYS A 299 24.63 16.55 7.96
CA CYS A 299 25.19 17.14 9.18
C CYS A 299 26.68 16.79 9.42
N GLY A 300 27.26 15.86 8.67
CA GLY A 300 28.62 15.36 8.93
C GLY A 300 28.72 14.53 10.22
N LEU A 301 27.62 13.92 10.65
CA LEU A 301 27.55 13.09 11.86
C LEU A 301 27.61 11.59 11.50
N PRO A 302 28.19 10.73 12.36
CA PRO A 302 28.16 9.30 12.14
C PRO A 302 26.73 8.76 12.31
N TYR A 303 26.31 7.88 11.41
CA TYR A 303 25.14 7.03 11.64
C TYR A 303 25.55 5.83 12.49
N VAL A 304 24.88 5.63 13.63
CA VAL A 304 25.16 4.53 14.55
C VAL A 304 23.84 3.92 14.99
N GLU A 305 23.72 2.59 14.92
CA GLU A 305 22.51 1.89 15.36
C GLU A 305 22.37 1.97 16.88
N VAL A 306 21.26 2.52 17.39
CA VAL A 306 20.97 2.55 18.83
C VAL A 306 19.82 1.61 19.25
N LEU A 307 19.08 1.12 18.25
CA LEU A 307 17.93 0.22 18.41
C LEU A 307 18.07 -0.96 17.47
N CYS A 308 17.83 -2.17 17.99
CA CYS A 308 17.70 -3.39 17.21
C CYS A 308 16.23 -3.81 17.19
N LYS A 309 15.62 -3.85 16.00
CA LYS A 309 14.23 -4.30 15.84
C LYS A 309 14.13 -5.81 16.05
N ASN A 310 13.26 -6.24 16.96
CA ASN A 310 12.98 -7.65 17.15
C ASN A 310 12.12 -8.18 16.00
N ARG A 311 12.74 -8.96 15.11
CA ARG A 311 12.11 -9.53 13.90
C ARG A 311 11.09 -10.63 14.19
N TYR A 312 11.10 -11.19 15.40
CA TYR A 312 10.23 -12.29 15.81
C TYR A 312 8.99 -11.83 16.58
N VAL A 313 8.81 -10.51 16.76
CA VAL A 313 7.60 -9.98 17.38
C VAL A 313 6.50 -9.89 16.33
N GLY A 314 5.57 -10.85 16.39
CA GLY A 314 4.31 -10.79 15.64
C GLY A 314 3.41 -9.63 16.08
N ARG A 315 2.23 -9.49 15.45
CA ARG A 315 1.21 -8.56 15.96
C ARG A 315 0.89 -8.93 17.41
N THR A 316 1.08 -8.00 18.34
CA THR A 316 0.58 -8.14 19.70
C THR A 316 -0.95 -8.23 19.63
N PHE A 317 -1.52 -9.38 20.00
CA PHE A 317 -2.96 -9.58 20.21
C PHE A 317 -3.54 -8.47 21.10
N ILE A 318 -4.85 -8.23 20.99
CA ILE A 318 -5.61 -7.30 21.86
C ILE A 318 -5.16 -7.49 23.31
N GLN A 319 -4.36 -6.54 23.81
CA GLN A 319 -3.86 -6.60 25.17
C GLN A 319 -4.93 -5.99 26.09
N PRO A 320 -5.39 -6.70 27.14
CA PRO A 320 -6.54 -6.30 27.95
C PRO A 320 -6.30 -5.03 28.78
N ASN A 321 -5.06 -4.53 28.89
CA ASN A 321 -4.78 -3.28 29.59
C ASN A 321 -3.66 -2.45 28.93
N MET A 322 -3.66 -1.15 29.24
CA MET A 322 -2.70 -0.16 28.73
C MET A 322 -1.25 -0.47 29.14
N ARG A 323 -1.02 -1.07 30.31
CA ARG A 323 0.31 -1.45 30.82
C ARG A 323 0.97 -2.51 29.93
N LEU A 324 0.25 -3.57 29.57
CA LEU A 324 0.73 -4.62 28.67
C LEU A 324 0.96 -4.09 27.25
N ARG A 325 0.19 -3.08 26.83
CA ARG A 325 0.39 -2.39 25.54
C ARG A 325 1.69 -1.56 25.52
N GLN A 326 2.01 -0.87 26.62
CA GLN A 326 3.28 -0.15 26.78
C GLN A 326 4.48 -1.11 26.83
N LEU A 327 4.37 -2.21 27.58
CA LEU A 327 5.39 -3.27 27.60
C LEU A 327 5.59 -3.92 26.21
N GLY A 328 4.54 -4.00 25.40
CA GLY A 328 4.59 -4.49 24.02
C GLY A 328 5.46 -3.64 23.09
N VAL A 329 5.59 -2.32 23.32
CA VAL A 329 6.50 -1.46 22.55
C VAL A 329 7.95 -1.71 22.96
N ALA A 330 8.22 -1.85 24.26
CA ALA A 330 9.56 -2.19 24.76
C ALA A 330 10.03 -3.57 24.25
N LYS A 331 9.12 -4.52 23.99
CA LYS A 331 9.45 -5.82 23.38
C LYS A 331 9.86 -5.72 21.90
N LYS A 332 9.49 -4.65 21.18
CA LYS A 332 9.77 -4.51 19.75
C LYS A 332 11.21 -4.08 19.45
N PHE A 333 11.88 -3.42 20.39
CA PHE A 333 13.22 -2.89 20.18
C PHE A 333 14.15 -3.25 21.34
N GLY A 334 15.29 -3.85 21.01
CA GLY A 334 16.42 -3.96 21.93
C GLY A 334 17.29 -2.71 21.85
N VAL A 335 17.83 -2.27 22.98
CA VAL A 335 18.71 -1.09 23.04
C VAL A 335 20.16 -1.51 22.92
N LEU A 336 20.94 -0.77 22.14
CA LEU A 336 22.38 -0.97 21.97
C LEU A 336 23.15 0.09 22.77
N SER A 337 23.07 0.05 24.10
CA SER A 337 23.54 1.12 25.00
C SER A 337 25.00 1.50 24.83
N ASP A 338 25.86 0.51 24.55
CA ASP A 338 27.31 0.71 24.36
C ASP A 338 27.62 1.71 23.23
N ASN A 339 26.71 1.84 22.26
CA ASN A 339 26.89 2.74 21.13
C ASN A 339 26.70 4.22 21.50
N PHE A 340 25.91 4.53 22.54
CA PHE A 340 25.44 5.91 22.79
C PHE A 340 25.47 6.37 24.26
N LYS A 341 25.92 5.56 25.21
CA LYS A 341 26.01 5.97 26.62
C LYS A 341 26.86 7.24 26.77
N GLY A 342 26.30 8.25 27.43
CA GLY A 342 26.90 9.58 27.62
C GLY A 342 26.83 10.51 26.40
N LYS A 343 26.23 10.07 25.28
CA LYS A 343 26.19 10.83 24.01
C LYS A 343 24.86 11.52 23.77
N ARG A 344 24.89 12.58 22.96
CA ARG A 344 23.73 13.28 22.39
C ARG A 344 23.31 12.58 21.09
N VAL A 345 22.08 12.08 21.05
CA VAL A 345 21.57 11.25 19.96
C VAL A 345 20.52 12.01 19.17
N VAL A 346 20.68 12.14 17.86
CA VAL A 346 19.55 12.50 16.97
C VAL A 346 18.84 11.21 16.56
N LEU A 347 17.55 11.09 16.86
CA LEU A 347 16.74 9.95 16.48
C LEU A 347 15.73 10.36 15.41
N ILE A 348 15.88 9.81 14.21
CA ILE A 348 14.97 10.04 13.09
C ILE A 348 13.83 9.00 13.11
N ASP A 349 12.60 9.48 12.98
CA ASP A 349 11.42 8.64 12.72
C ASP A 349 10.74 9.06 11.40
N ASP A 350 9.92 8.20 10.81
CA ASP A 350 9.25 8.51 9.54
C ASP A 350 8.04 9.42 9.75
N SER A 351 7.28 9.21 10.83
CA SER A 351 6.06 9.93 11.13
C SER A 351 5.70 9.82 12.61
N ILE A 352 4.93 10.79 13.13
CA ILE A 352 4.32 10.70 14.46
C ILE A 352 2.81 10.86 14.31
N VAL A 353 2.08 9.78 14.60
CA VAL A 353 0.60 9.75 14.52
C VAL A 353 -0.04 10.01 15.89
N ARG A 354 0.16 9.10 16.85
CA ARG A 354 -0.42 9.16 18.20
C ARG A 354 0.61 9.40 19.32
N GLY A 355 1.91 9.40 19.01
CA GLY A 355 2.99 9.52 20.00
C GLY A 355 3.27 8.28 20.88
N ASN A 356 2.35 7.32 20.94
CA ASN A 356 2.45 6.12 21.81
C ASN A 356 3.67 5.22 21.57
N THR A 357 4.37 5.38 20.44
CA THR A 357 5.58 4.60 20.10
C THR A 357 6.85 5.39 20.41
N ILE A 358 6.90 6.68 20.06
CA ILE A 358 8.11 7.48 20.22
C ILE A 358 8.41 7.81 21.68
N SER A 359 7.40 8.13 22.50
CA SER A 359 7.64 8.49 23.92
C SER A 359 8.28 7.36 24.74
N PRO A 360 7.84 6.08 24.64
CA PRO A 360 8.55 4.97 25.27
C PRO A 360 9.98 4.78 24.76
N ILE A 361 10.24 5.03 23.48
CA ILE A 361 11.59 4.92 22.89
C ILE A 361 12.51 6.01 23.46
N ILE A 362 12.06 7.26 23.55
CA ILE A 362 12.82 8.36 24.15
C ILE A 362 13.19 8.02 25.58
N LYS A 363 12.20 7.59 26.38
CA LYS A 363 12.40 7.18 27.77
C LYS A 363 13.43 6.05 27.88
N LEU A 364 13.30 5.02 27.04
CA LEU A 364 14.18 3.87 27.01
C LEU A 364 15.64 4.26 26.68
N LEU A 365 15.86 5.17 25.72
CA LEU A 365 17.20 5.67 25.39
C LEU A 365 17.81 6.49 26.53
N ARG A 366 17.01 7.34 27.19
CA ARG A 366 17.47 8.11 28.37
C ARG A 366 17.82 7.22 29.54
N GLU A 367 16.97 6.26 29.88
CA GLU A 367 17.21 5.26 30.94
C GLU A 367 18.45 4.40 30.65
N SER A 368 18.76 4.19 29.37
CA SER A 368 19.95 3.46 28.92
C SER A 368 21.22 4.33 28.81
N GLY A 369 21.14 5.60 29.22
CA GLY A 369 22.29 6.48 29.40
C GLY A 369 22.55 7.48 28.27
N ALA A 370 21.60 7.76 27.38
CA ALA A 370 21.72 8.89 26.46
C ALA A 370 21.75 10.22 27.23
N LYS A 371 22.68 11.13 26.88
CA LYS A 371 22.77 12.47 27.49
C LYS A 371 21.63 13.38 27.03
N GLU A 372 21.36 13.37 25.73
CA GLU A 372 20.27 14.10 25.09
C GLU A 372 19.68 13.22 23.98
N VAL A 373 18.38 13.38 23.73
CA VAL A 373 17.67 12.69 22.65
C VAL A 373 16.91 13.73 21.84
N HIS A 374 17.36 13.97 20.62
CA HIS A 374 16.81 14.96 19.69
C HIS A 374 15.96 14.25 18.64
N ILE A 375 14.65 14.39 18.72
CA ILE A 375 13.75 13.79 17.73
C ILE A 375 13.68 14.64 16.47
N ARG A 376 13.69 13.97 15.32
CA ARG A 376 13.43 14.55 14.00
C ARG A 376 12.51 13.62 13.22
N VAL A 377 11.57 14.17 12.48
CA VAL A 377 10.55 13.41 11.76
C VAL A 377 10.68 13.70 10.28
N ALA A 378 10.82 12.66 9.46
CA ALA A 378 11.03 12.78 8.01
C ALA A 378 9.72 13.06 7.22
N SER A 379 8.67 13.51 7.91
CA SER A 379 7.40 13.93 7.34
C SER A 379 6.87 15.18 8.05
N PRO A 380 6.04 15.99 7.39
CA PRO A 380 5.26 17.03 8.05
C PRO A 380 4.34 16.47 9.15
N PRO A 381 3.86 17.30 10.10
CA PRO A 381 2.89 16.90 11.10
C PRO A 381 1.58 16.39 10.49
N ILE A 382 1.14 15.20 10.91
CA ILE A 382 -0.13 14.61 10.44
C ILE A 382 -1.28 15.22 11.24
N ARG A 383 -2.05 16.11 10.59
CA ARG A 383 -3.17 16.85 11.21
C ARG A 383 -4.57 16.40 10.75
N PHE A 384 -4.66 15.53 9.75
CA PHE A 384 -5.94 15.11 9.19
C PHE A 384 -5.99 13.59 8.99
N PRO A 385 -7.15 12.96 9.17
CA PRO A 385 -7.36 11.58 8.75
C PRO A 385 -7.19 11.45 7.22
N CYS A 386 -6.88 10.24 6.76
CA CYS A 386 -6.85 9.92 5.34
C CYS A 386 -8.17 9.26 4.97
N TYR A 387 -8.81 9.77 3.92
CA TYR A 387 -10.04 9.21 3.35
C TYR A 387 -9.79 8.45 2.03
N MET A 388 -8.52 8.15 1.74
CA MET A 388 -8.09 7.66 0.44
C MET A 388 -7.51 6.24 0.52
N GLY A 389 -7.63 5.53 1.65
CA GLY A 389 -7.14 4.16 1.80
C GLY A 389 -5.85 3.97 2.61
N ILE A 390 -5.42 4.95 3.41
CA ILE A 390 -4.45 4.72 4.51
C ILE A 390 -5.20 4.85 5.83
N ASN A 391 -5.05 3.88 6.74
CA ASN A 391 -5.68 3.93 8.05
C ASN A 391 -4.97 4.95 8.97
N ILE A 392 -5.38 6.21 8.86
CA ILE A 392 -5.00 7.29 9.77
C ILE A 392 -6.18 7.53 10.72
N PRO A 393 -5.94 7.62 12.04
CA PRO A 393 -6.99 7.75 13.03
C PRO A 393 -7.72 9.11 12.97
N THR A 394 -8.74 9.29 13.82
CA THR A 394 -9.56 10.52 13.80
C THR A 394 -8.73 11.75 14.16
N LYS A 395 -9.25 12.94 13.82
CA LYS A 395 -8.57 14.22 14.05
C LYS A 395 -8.18 14.41 15.52
N GLU A 396 -9.02 13.95 16.46
CA GLU A 396 -8.86 14.06 17.91
C GLU A 396 -7.83 13.06 18.48
N GLU A 397 -7.61 11.94 17.77
CA GLU A 397 -6.61 10.94 18.11
C GLU A 397 -5.20 11.31 17.63
N LEU A 398 -5.08 12.25 16.69
CA LEU A 398 -3.80 12.73 16.16
C LEU A 398 -3.12 13.68 17.16
N ILE A 399 -1.88 13.34 17.53
CA ILE A 399 -1.13 14.11 18.53
C ILE A 399 -0.87 15.55 18.09
N ALA A 400 -0.71 15.80 16.80
CA ALA A 400 -0.46 17.14 16.27
C ALA A 400 -1.66 18.11 16.38
N ASN A 401 -2.85 17.62 16.73
CA ASN A 401 -4.07 18.43 16.85
C ASN A 401 -4.49 18.71 18.30
N ARG A 402 -3.82 18.09 19.28
CA ARG A 402 -4.24 18.21 20.67
C ARG A 402 -3.70 19.51 21.26
N PRO A 403 -4.57 20.37 21.82
CA PRO A 403 -4.18 21.69 22.31
C PRO A 403 -3.19 21.61 23.48
N GLU A 404 -3.20 20.50 24.24
CA GLU A 404 -2.24 20.24 25.32
C GLU A 404 -0.80 20.00 24.80
N PHE A 405 -0.62 19.80 23.49
CA PHE A 405 0.66 19.50 22.84
C PHE A 405 1.19 20.63 21.96
N HIS A 406 0.86 21.88 22.29
CA HIS A 406 1.50 23.06 21.69
C HIS A 406 3.05 22.98 21.84
N ASP A 407 3.53 22.33 22.91
CA ASP A 407 4.91 21.90 23.06
C ASP A 407 5.01 20.36 23.01
N LEU A 408 5.02 19.83 21.78
CA LEU A 408 5.11 18.39 21.53
C LEU A 408 6.38 17.79 22.14
N ALA A 409 7.50 18.52 22.12
CA ALA A 409 8.78 18.06 22.65
C ALA A 409 8.68 17.82 24.17
N LYS A 410 8.14 18.79 24.92
CA LYS A 410 7.93 18.60 26.37
C LYS A 410 6.98 17.45 26.69
N TYR A 411 5.97 17.22 25.86
CA TYR A 411 5.02 16.13 26.09
C TYR A 411 5.61 14.74 25.84
N ILE A 412 6.33 14.56 24.73
CA ILE A 412 6.93 13.25 24.42
C ILE A 412 8.16 12.95 25.29
N GLY A 413 8.69 13.99 25.94
CA GLY A 413 9.87 13.96 26.77
C GLY A 413 11.13 14.13 25.96
#